data_AF-A0A837LE20-F1
#
_entry.id   AF-A0A837LE20-F1
#
_cell.length_a   1.000
_cell.length_b   1.000
_cell.length_c   1.000
_cell.angle_alpha   90.00
_cell.angle_beta   90.00
_cell.angle_gamma   90.00
#
_symmetry.space_group_name_H-M   'P 1'
#
loop_
_entity.id
_entity.type
_entity.pdbx_description
1 polymer ?
#
loop_
_entity_poly.entity_id
_entity_poly.type
_entity_poly.pdbx_seq_one_letter_code
_entity_poly.pdbx_strand_id
1 'polypeptide(L)'
;MLTEDILKNKICLPVAHRILRGAHFITSDIRFGLPDSHWHGVDHTLRVLIFTLVLGHRKGLRPDELETLSLAAAFHDTCRQDEWTDPGHGERAAYYYQRFCEEKGAEPDVMARFLMHYHDRDDSIGLARIAALHRPGERAVLLYQIFKDADALDRFRLAPDALDISQLRTREALELIPFSQQLLKTMTT
;
A
#
# COMPACT_ATOMS: atom_id res chain seq x y z
N MET A 1 -1.78 -15.76 4.47
CA MET A 1 -1.41 -16.28 3.12
C MET A 1 -2.47 -15.93 2.06
N LEU A 2 -2.05 -15.68 0.81
CA LEU A 2 -2.97 -15.44 -0.32
C LEU A 2 -3.63 -16.75 -0.78
N THR A 3 -4.96 -16.80 -0.84
CA THR A 3 -5.73 -18.00 -1.20
C THR A 3 -6.45 -17.84 -2.55
N GLU A 4 -6.84 -18.96 -3.16
CA GLU A 4 -7.69 -18.94 -4.37
C GLU A 4 -9.02 -18.22 -4.14
N ASP A 5 -9.62 -18.34 -2.95
CA ASP A 5 -10.89 -17.69 -2.63
C ASP A 5 -10.78 -16.17 -2.66
N ILE A 6 -9.63 -15.61 -2.22
CA ILE A 6 -9.35 -14.17 -2.34
C ILE A 6 -9.30 -13.77 -3.81
N LEU A 7 -8.62 -14.54 -4.66
CA LEU A 7 -8.46 -14.24 -6.08
C LEU A 7 -9.77 -14.39 -6.88
N LYS A 8 -10.65 -15.31 -6.45
CA LYS A 8 -11.98 -15.54 -7.05
C LYS A 8 -13.05 -14.60 -6.49
N ASN A 9 -12.79 -13.88 -5.41
CA ASN A 9 -13.71 -12.88 -4.88
C ASN A 9 -14.01 -11.82 -5.95
N LYS A 10 -15.29 -11.51 -6.19
CA LYS A 10 -15.74 -10.52 -7.19
C LYS A 10 -15.07 -9.14 -7.08
N ILE A 11 -14.65 -8.76 -5.87
CA ILE A 11 -13.96 -7.48 -5.61
C ILE A 11 -12.52 -7.53 -6.14
N CYS A 12 -11.83 -8.65 -5.97
CA CYS A 12 -10.44 -8.86 -6.38
C CYS A 12 -10.30 -9.31 -7.82
N LEU A 13 -11.31 -10.00 -8.37
CA LEU A 13 -11.26 -10.65 -9.68
C LEU A 13 -10.73 -9.73 -10.81
N PRO A 14 -11.14 -8.44 -10.91
CA PRO A 14 -10.63 -7.56 -11.98
C PRO A 14 -9.12 -7.28 -11.90
N VAL A 15 -8.50 -7.50 -10.75
CA VAL A 15 -7.08 -7.23 -10.49
C VAL A 15 -6.32 -8.47 -10.00
N ALA A 16 -6.93 -9.65 -10.05
CA ALA A 16 -6.38 -10.89 -9.48
C ALA A 16 -5.00 -11.25 -10.03
N HIS A 17 -4.76 -11.05 -11.34
CA HIS A 17 -3.44 -11.27 -11.94
C HIS A 17 -2.37 -10.34 -11.35
N ARG A 18 -2.72 -9.07 -11.07
CA ARG A 18 -1.80 -8.11 -10.47
C ARG A 18 -1.54 -8.43 -9.00
N ILE A 19 -2.57 -8.86 -8.26
CA ILE A 19 -2.42 -9.35 -6.88
C ILE A 19 -1.44 -10.51 -6.85
N LEU A 20 -1.61 -11.52 -7.71
CA LEU A 20 -0.74 -12.69 -7.75
C LEU A 20 0.72 -12.31 -8.06
N ARG A 21 0.94 -11.48 -9.07
CA ARG A 21 2.27 -11.01 -9.46
C ARG A 21 2.94 -10.20 -8.35
N GLY A 22 2.22 -9.25 -7.76
CA GLY A 22 2.73 -8.43 -6.66
C GLY A 22 3.00 -9.26 -5.41
N ALA A 23 2.14 -10.24 -5.10
CA ALA A 23 2.35 -11.14 -3.98
C ALA A 23 3.62 -11.98 -4.15
N HIS A 24 3.86 -12.52 -5.35
CA HIS A 24 5.09 -13.24 -5.65
C HIS A 24 6.34 -12.37 -5.48
N PHE A 25 6.28 -11.13 -5.97
CA PHE A 25 7.37 -10.16 -5.82
C PHE A 25 7.66 -9.84 -4.34
N ILE A 26 6.61 -9.55 -3.55
CA ILE A 26 6.74 -9.26 -2.10
C ILE A 26 7.38 -10.43 -1.35
N THR A 27 6.97 -11.67 -1.64
CA THR A 27 7.47 -12.84 -0.89
C THR A 27 8.85 -13.31 -1.33
N SER A 28 9.24 -13.04 -2.58
CA SER A 28 10.49 -13.56 -3.14
C SER A 28 11.63 -12.55 -3.08
N ASP A 29 11.35 -11.30 -3.45
CA ASP A 29 12.38 -10.29 -3.71
C ASP A 29 12.55 -9.26 -2.59
N ILE A 30 11.51 -9.04 -1.77
CA ILE A 30 11.51 -7.99 -0.76
C ILE A 30 12.08 -8.50 0.57
N ARG A 31 12.77 -7.61 1.29
CA ARG A 31 13.28 -7.86 2.65
C ARG A 31 12.67 -6.84 3.60
N PHE A 32 12.22 -7.34 4.76
CA PHE A 32 11.61 -6.55 5.82
C PHE A 32 12.61 -6.35 6.96
N GLY A 33 12.67 -5.15 7.50
CA GLY A 33 13.47 -4.80 8.69
C GLY A 33 12.96 -5.49 9.95
N LEU A 34 11.66 -5.82 9.99
CA LEU A 34 11.01 -6.63 11.02
C LEU A 34 10.41 -7.91 10.41
N PRO A 35 11.23 -8.91 10.03
CA PRO A 35 10.76 -10.07 9.28
C PRO A 35 9.77 -10.96 10.06
N ASP A 36 9.86 -10.95 11.40
CA ASP A 36 8.97 -11.73 12.28
C ASP A 36 7.76 -10.91 12.77
N SER A 37 7.55 -9.70 12.24
CA SER A 37 6.43 -8.85 12.64
C SER A 37 5.09 -9.45 12.21
N HIS A 38 4.22 -9.68 13.18
CA HIS A 38 2.83 -10.04 12.94
C HIS A 38 1.97 -8.84 12.49
N TRP A 39 2.47 -7.62 12.69
CA TRP A 39 1.73 -6.39 12.43
C TRP A 39 2.12 -5.71 11.12
N HIS A 40 3.42 -5.72 10.78
CA HIS A 40 3.99 -4.94 9.67
C HIS A 40 4.79 -5.79 8.69
N GLY A 41 4.60 -7.13 8.74
CA GLY A 41 5.26 -8.08 7.86
C GLY A 41 4.54 -8.30 6.52
N VAL A 42 4.81 -9.46 5.92
CA VAL A 42 4.31 -9.85 4.59
C VAL A 42 2.78 -9.81 4.51
N ASP A 43 2.06 -10.35 5.49
CA ASP A 43 0.60 -10.42 5.42
C ASP A 43 -0.06 -9.03 5.41
N HIS A 44 0.47 -8.06 6.16
CA HIS A 44 0.03 -6.66 6.10
C HIS A 44 0.26 -6.07 4.71
N THR A 45 1.48 -6.20 4.22
CA THR A 45 1.89 -5.71 2.89
C THR A 45 1.01 -6.27 1.77
N LEU A 46 0.66 -7.56 1.85
CA LEU A 46 -0.23 -8.21 0.89
C LEU A 46 -1.66 -7.65 0.95
N ARG A 47 -2.21 -7.37 2.14
CA ARG A 47 -3.54 -6.76 2.27
C ARG A 47 -3.55 -5.33 1.73
N VAL A 48 -2.51 -4.54 2.02
CA VAL A 48 -2.34 -3.19 1.45
C VAL A 48 -2.23 -3.23 -0.08
N LEU A 49 -1.49 -4.18 -0.66
CA LEU A 49 -1.42 -4.40 -2.10
C LEU A 49 -2.82 -4.68 -2.70
N ILE A 50 -3.60 -5.56 -2.07
CA ILE A 50 -4.95 -5.90 -2.52
C ILE A 50 -5.86 -4.67 -2.50
N PHE A 51 -5.92 -3.93 -1.38
CA PHE A 51 -6.75 -2.74 -1.28
C PHE A 51 -6.34 -1.68 -2.29
N THR A 52 -5.04 -1.45 -2.44
CA THR A 52 -4.46 -0.51 -3.39
C THR A 52 -4.90 -0.82 -4.83
N LEU A 53 -4.79 -2.09 -5.25
CA LEU A 53 -5.20 -2.51 -6.60
C LEU A 53 -6.70 -2.42 -6.81
N VAL A 54 -7.50 -2.83 -5.83
CA VAL A 54 -8.98 -2.77 -5.89
C VAL A 54 -9.46 -1.32 -5.96
N LEU A 55 -8.97 -0.45 -5.09
CA LEU A 55 -9.29 0.98 -5.08
C LEU A 55 -8.85 1.64 -6.38
N GLY A 56 -7.63 1.35 -6.83
CA GLY A 56 -7.12 1.84 -8.09
C GLY A 56 -7.98 1.45 -9.29
N HIS A 57 -8.41 0.18 -9.35
CA HIS A 57 -9.31 -0.29 -10.39
C HIS A 57 -10.68 0.42 -10.34
N ARG A 58 -11.29 0.54 -9.16
CA ARG A 58 -12.58 1.25 -8.98
C ARG A 58 -12.50 2.73 -9.37
N LYS A 59 -11.34 3.36 -9.18
CA LYS A 59 -11.05 4.75 -9.54
C LYS A 59 -10.61 4.93 -10.99
N GLY A 60 -10.59 3.87 -11.81
CA GLY A 60 -10.20 3.94 -13.21
C GLY A 60 -8.72 4.34 -13.39
N LEU A 61 -7.83 3.86 -12.52
CA LEU A 61 -6.40 4.05 -12.69
C LEU A 61 -5.88 3.29 -13.91
N ARG A 62 -4.90 3.90 -14.60
CA ARG A 62 -4.23 3.29 -15.73
C ARG A 62 -3.28 2.17 -15.27
N PRO A 63 -2.87 1.27 -16.18
CA PRO A 63 -1.94 0.18 -15.87
C PRO A 63 -0.62 0.60 -15.20
N ASP A 64 -0.06 1.74 -15.59
CA ASP A 64 1.17 2.33 -15.04
C ASP A 64 0.96 2.82 -13.61
N GLU A 65 -0.16 3.50 -13.34
CA GLU A 65 -0.49 3.99 -12.00
C GLU A 65 -0.78 2.86 -11.02
N LEU A 66 -1.37 1.74 -11.48
CA LEU A 66 -1.52 0.54 -10.67
C LEU A 66 -0.17 -0.11 -10.36
N GLU A 67 0.83 0.03 -11.24
CA GLU A 67 2.19 -0.44 -11.01
C GLU A 67 2.88 0.41 -9.94
N THR A 68 2.84 1.73 -10.08
CA THR A 68 3.33 2.71 -9.09
C THR A 68 2.80 2.40 -7.70
N LEU A 69 1.51 2.14 -7.60
CA LEU A 69 0.81 1.82 -6.37
C LEU A 69 1.20 0.44 -5.81
N SER A 70 1.41 -0.56 -6.68
CA SER A 70 1.88 -1.88 -6.27
C SER A 70 3.30 -1.83 -5.70
N LEU A 71 4.17 -1.01 -6.31
CA LEU A 71 5.51 -0.76 -5.82
C LEU A 71 5.46 -0.06 -4.46
N ALA A 72 4.68 1.02 -4.31
CA ALA A 72 4.47 1.70 -3.04
C ALA A 72 4.03 0.72 -1.92
N ALA A 73 3.00 -0.08 -2.19
CA ALA A 73 2.53 -1.10 -1.25
C ALA A 73 3.62 -2.11 -0.88
N ALA A 74 4.39 -2.61 -1.84
CA ALA A 74 5.41 -3.63 -1.60
C ALA A 74 6.54 -3.17 -0.67
N PHE A 75 6.88 -1.88 -0.65
CA PHE A 75 8.05 -1.38 0.08
C PHE A 75 7.72 -0.56 1.34
N HIS A 76 6.53 0.03 1.48
CA HIS A 76 6.30 1.13 2.45
C HIS A 76 6.71 0.84 3.90
N ASP A 77 6.51 -0.39 4.38
CA ASP A 77 6.80 -0.82 5.75
C ASP A 77 8.08 -1.67 5.88
N THR A 78 8.84 -1.84 4.79
CA THR A 78 10.06 -2.66 4.78
C THR A 78 11.16 -2.14 5.70
N CYS A 79 11.14 -0.85 6.05
CA CYS A 79 12.20 -0.21 6.83
C CYS A 79 11.73 0.28 8.20
N ARG A 80 10.70 -0.38 8.76
CA ARG A 80 10.35 -0.21 10.17
C ARG A 80 11.48 -0.70 11.08
N GLN A 81 11.67 -0.01 12.20
CA GLN A 81 12.63 -0.32 13.26
C GLN A 81 11.94 -0.81 14.54
N ASP A 82 10.66 -0.49 14.69
CA ASP A 82 9.81 -0.98 15.78
C ASP A 82 8.34 -1.14 15.33
N GLU A 83 7.53 -1.71 16.22
CA GLU A 83 6.10 -1.98 16.02
C GLU A 83 5.19 -0.78 16.31
N TRP A 84 5.75 0.37 16.72
CA TRP A 84 4.99 1.55 17.12
C TRP A 84 4.78 2.49 15.94
N THR A 85 4.79 3.80 16.15
CA THR A 85 4.55 4.79 15.10
C THR A 85 5.73 4.92 14.13
N ASP A 86 6.95 4.67 14.61
CA ASP A 86 8.22 4.77 13.89
C ASP A 86 8.29 5.91 12.84
N PRO A 87 8.13 7.19 13.23
CA PRO A 87 8.06 8.27 12.25
C PRO A 87 9.35 8.38 11.41
N GLY A 88 9.22 8.33 10.10
CA GLY A 88 10.31 8.31 9.12
C GLY A 88 10.57 6.95 8.48
N HIS A 89 9.83 5.89 8.82
CA HIS A 89 9.96 4.60 8.14
C HIS A 89 9.65 4.70 6.65
N GLY A 90 8.70 5.56 6.25
CA GLY A 90 8.38 5.81 4.86
C GLY A 90 9.57 6.34 4.05
N GLU A 91 10.32 7.29 4.61
CA GLU A 91 11.54 7.83 3.98
C GLU A 91 12.62 6.76 3.81
N ARG A 92 12.84 5.95 4.85
CA ARG A 92 13.81 4.85 4.79
C ARG A 92 13.40 3.79 3.76
N ALA A 93 12.11 3.46 3.70
CA ALA A 93 11.55 2.55 2.70
C ALA A 93 11.74 3.08 1.27
N ALA A 94 11.50 4.37 1.05
CA ALA A 94 11.74 5.01 -0.25
C ALA A 94 13.22 4.96 -0.67
N TYR A 95 14.14 5.12 0.29
CA TYR A 95 15.57 4.97 0.05
C TYR A 95 15.94 3.51 -0.28
N TYR A 96 15.39 2.54 0.45
CA TYR A 96 15.58 1.12 0.16
C TYR A 96 15.07 0.75 -1.24
N TYR A 97 13.87 1.22 -1.62
CA TYR A 97 13.34 1.01 -2.97
C TYR A 97 14.26 1.59 -4.05
N GLN A 98 14.80 2.81 -3.85
CA GLN A 98 15.77 3.38 -4.77
C GLN A 98 17.01 2.47 -4.92
N ARG A 99 17.59 2.02 -3.80
CA ARG A 99 18.75 1.13 -3.81
C ARG A 99 18.47 -0.19 -4.53
N PHE A 100 17.30 -0.77 -4.26
CA PHE A 100 16.82 -1.99 -4.90
C PHE A 100 16.77 -1.84 -6.43
N CYS A 101 16.21 -0.73 -6.93
CA CYS A 101 16.17 -0.43 -8.36
C CYS A 101 17.57 -0.29 -8.96
N GLU A 102 18.45 0.49 -8.32
CA GLU A 102 19.81 0.71 -8.80
C GLU A 102 20.63 -0.59 -8.88
N GLU A 103 20.49 -1.48 -7.90
CA GLU A 103 21.13 -2.80 -7.90
C GLU A 103 20.63 -3.71 -9.03
N LYS A 104 19.38 -3.50 -9.47
CA LYS A 104 18.78 -4.21 -10.61
C LYS A 104 19.02 -3.50 -11.94
N GLY A 105 19.74 -2.38 -11.96
CA GLY A 105 19.96 -1.58 -13.17
C GLY A 105 18.68 -0.94 -13.72
N ALA A 106 17.72 -0.63 -12.85
CA ALA A 106 16.45 -0.03 -13.20
C ALA A 106 16.32 1.40 -12.64
N GLU A 107 15.60 2.25 -13.36
CA GLU A 107 15.21 3.58 -12.86
C GLU A 107 14.02 3.46 -11.89
N PRO A 108 14.09 4.06 -10.68
CA PRO A 108 13.00 3.98 -9.73
C PRO A 108 11.80 4.85 -10.15
N ASP A 109 10.59 4.34 -9.89
CA ASP A 109 9.36 5.13 -10.05
C ASP A 109 9.33 6.27 -9.03
N VAL A 110 9.40 7.51 -9.54
CA VAL A 110 9.43 8.73 -8.73
C VAL A 110 8.18 8.89 -7.88
N MET A 111 7.01 8.53 -8.42
CA MET A 111 5.76 8.65 -7.69
C MET A 111 5.65 7.57 -6.62
N ALA A 112 6.07 6.33 -6.88
CA ALA A 112 6.08 5.25 -5.88
C ALA A 112 6.98 5.63 -4.69
N ARG A 113 8.17 6.17 -4.97
CA ARG A 113 9.06 6.74 -3.94
C ARG A 113 8.40 7.83 -3.13
N PHE A 114 7.69 8.75 -3.80
CA PHE A 114 6.98 9.83 -3.13
C PHE A 114 5.91 9.30 -2.18
N LEU A 115 5.09 8.34 -2.65
CA LEU A 115 4.05 7.71 -1.85
C LEU A 115 4.63 7.06 -0.60
N MET A 116 5.68 6.23 -0.75
CA MET A 116 6.37 5.61 0.37
C MET A 116 6.91 6.66 1.35
N HIS A 117 7.61 7.69 0.85
CA HIS A 117 8.28 8.67 1.70
C HIS A 117 7.32 9.42 2.65
N TYR A 118 6.10 9.70 2.20
CA TYR A 118 5.15 10.53 2.96
C TYR A 118 3.99 9.77 3.59
N HIS A 119 3.85 8.46 3.38
CA HIS A 119 2.67 7.73 3.85
C HIS A 119 2.52 7.73 5.39
N ASP A 120 3.64 7.74 6.10
CA ASP A 120 3.72 7.76 7.56
C ASP A 120 3.64 9.16 8.17
N ARG A 121 3.50 10.19 7.32
CA ARG A 121 3.35 11.58 7.72
C ARG A 121 1.89 12.00 7.69
N ASP A 122 1.60 13.09 8.38
CA ASP A 122 0.30 13.75 8.29
C ASP A 122 -0.03 14.11 6.83
N ASP A 123 -1.32 14.03 6.46
CA ASP A 123 -1.80 14.33 5.13
C ASP A 123 -1.39 15.72 4.64
N SER A 124 -1.43 16.72 5.53
CA SER A 124 -1.08 18.09 5.19
C SER A 124 0.35 18.20 4.65
N ILE A 125 1.29 17.40 5.17
CA ILE A 125 2.68 17.39 4.73
C ILE A 125 2.79 16.83 3.31
N GLY A 126 2.24 15.63 3.09
CA GLY A 126 2.29 14.99 1.76
C GLY A 126 1.57 15.80 0.70
N LEU A 127 0.37 16.31 1.00
CA LEU A 127 -0.41 17.12 0.06
C LEU A 127 0.27 18.45 -0.27
N ALA A 128 0.89 19.12 0.71
CA ALA A 128 1.69 20.33 0.45
C ALA A 128 2.89 20.03 -0.45
N ARG A 129 3.52 18.87 -0.29
CA ARG A 129 4.64 18.43 -1.14
C ARG A 129 4.18 18.10 -2.56
N ILE A 130 3.02 17.47 -2.73
CA ILE A 130 2.41 17.27 -4.05
C ILE A 130 2.17 18.63 -4.70
N ALA A 131 1.53 19.58 -4.01
CA ALA A 131 1.21 20.91 -4.54
C ALA A 131 2.46 21.71 -4.98
N ALA A 132 3.62 21.44 -4.38
CA ALA A 132 4.89 22.07 -4.74
C ALA A 132 5.58 21.44 -5.97
N LEU A 133 5.11 20.29 -6.47
CA LEU A 133 5.67 19.66 -7.67
C LEU A 133 5.42 20.52 -8.91
N HIS A 134 6.33 20.48 -9.89
CA HIS A 134 6.11 21.16 -11.16
C HIS A 134 4.96 20.48 -11.91
N ARG A 135 3.79 21.14 -11.96
CA ARG A 135 2.51 20.62 -12.47
C ARG A 135 1.91 19.53 -11.56
N PRO A 136 1.44 19.90 -10.36
CA PRO A 136 0.79 18.93 -9.47
C PRO A 136 -0.50 18.47 -10.13
N GLY A 137 -0.57 17.20 -10.52
CA GLY A 137 -1.77 16.64 -11.12
C GLY A 137 -2.74 16.16 -10.06
N GLU A 138 -4.05 16.33 -10.30
CA GLU A 138 -5.11 15.66 -9.54
C GLU A 138 -4.86 14.15 -9.40
N ARG A 139 -4.16 13.56 -10.37
CA ARG A 139 -3.70 12.16 -10.33
C ARG A 139 -2.74 11.88 -9.18
N ALA A 140 -1.76 12.74 -8.91
CA ALA A 140 -0.81 12.51 -7.81
C ALA A 140 -1.52 12.53 -6.45
N VAL A 141 -2.47 13.46 -6.27
CA VAL A 141 -3.33 13.52 -5.07
C VAL A 141 -4.15 12.23 -4.96
N LEU A 142 -4.78 11.78 -6.04
CA LEU A 142 -5.58 10.56 -6.03
C LEU A 142 -4.75 9.32 -5.67
N LEU A 143 -3.55 9.14 -6.24
CA LEU A 143 -2.67 8.01 -5.90
C LEU A 143 -2.27 8.05 -4.43
N TYR A 144 -1.96 9.25 -3.91
CA TYR A 144 -1.63 9.44 -2.50
C TYR A 144 -2.80 9.07 -1.58
N GLN A 145 -4.01 9.54 -1.90
CA GLN A 145 -5.20 9.22 -1.13
C GLN A 145 -5.53 7.72 -1.17
N ILE A 146 -5.48 7.08 -2.34
CA ILE A 146 -5.71 5.64 -2.50
C ILE A 146 -4.71 4.84 -1.66
N PHE A 147 -3.43 5.23 -1.71
CA PHE A 147 -2.39 4.50 -1.00
C PHE A 147 -2.58 4.59 0.53
N LYS A 148 -2.85 5.78 1.05
CA LYS A 148 -3.12 5.96 2.49
C LYS A 148 -4.42 5.28 2.95
N ASP A 149 -5.44 5.28 2.10
CA ASP A 149 -6.69 4.56 2.39
C ASP A 149 -6.46 3.04 2.44
N ALA A 150 -5.64 2.51 1.53
CA ALA A 150 -5.29 1.09 1.51
C ALA A 150 -4.54 0.65 2.76
N ASP A 151 -3.57 1.43 3.23
CA ASP A 151 -2.88 1.19 4.50
C ASP A 151 -3.84 1.29 5.70
N ALA A 152 -4.68 2.33 5.72
CA ALA A 152 -5.67 2.54 6.79
C ALA A 152 -6.70 1.39 6.87
N LEU A 153 -7.19 0.88 5.75
CA LEU A 153 -8.15 -0.23 5.70
C LEU A 153 -7.63 -1.50 6.37
N ASP A 154 -6.31 -1.67 6.49
CA ASP A 154 -5.72 -2.82 7.15
C ASP A 154 -5.64 -2.70 8.68
N ARG A 155 -6.10 -1.59 9.27
CA ARG A 155 -5.98 -1.34 10.71
C ARG A 155 -6.81 -2.27 11.58
N PHE A 156 -7.85 -2.91 11.04
CA PHE A 156 -8.60 -3.94 11.79
C PHE A 156 -7.73 -5.10 12.28
N ARG A 157 -6.53 -5.28 11.71
CA ARG A 157 -5.55 -6.23 12.26
C ARG A 157 -5.23 -5.90 13.71
N LEU A 158 -4.96 -4.62 14.01
CA LEU A 158 -4.43 -4.13 15.28
C LEU A 158 -5.43 -4.30 16.42
N ALA A 159 -6.68 -3.94 16.17
CA ALA A 159 -7.82 -4.17 17.06
C ALA A 159 -9.13 -4.04 16.25
N PRO A 160 -10.26 -4.60 16.75
CA PRO A 160 -11.55 -4.50 16.08
C PRO A 160 -12.05 -3.07 15.81
N ASP A 161 -11.57 -2.09 16.57
CA ASP A 161 -11.92 -0.66 16.50
C ASP A 161 -10.75 0.25 16.07
N ALA A 162 -9.62 -0.32 15.64
CA ALA A 162 -8.42 0.44 15.30
C ALA A 162 -8.51 1.24 13.98
N LEU A 163 -9.51 1.00 13.14
CA LEU A 163 -9.77 1.82 11.95
C LEU A 163 -10.47 3.12 12.35
N ASP A 164 -9.78 4.24 12.19
CA ASP A 164 -10.40 5.57 12.21
C ASP A 164 -11.01 5.86 10.83
N ILE A 165 -12.33 5.82 10.74
CA ILE A 165 -13.07 6.06 9.50
C ILE A 165 -12.85 7.49 8.97
N SER A 166 -12.57 8.47 9.84
CA SER A 166 -12.28 9.84 9.42
C SER A 166 -10.97 9.97 8.65
N GLN A 167 -10.10 8.95 8.74
CA GLN A 167 -8.86 8.86 7.98
C GLN A 167 -9.04 8.21 6.61
N LEU A 168 -10.26 7.86 6.18
CA LEU A 168 -10.51 7.39 4.82
C LEU A 168 -10.87 8.57 3.90
N ARG A 169 -10.10 8.75 2.84
CA ARG A 169 -10.13 9.93 1.94
C ARG A 169 -11.07 9.73 0.77
N THR A 170 -11.28 8.49 0.34
CA THR A 170 -12.11 8.16 -0.82
C THR A 170 -13.39 7.46 -0.41
N ARG A 171 -14.46 7.73 -1.16
CA ARG A 171 -15.75 7.03 -0.99
C ARG A 171 -15.61 5.51 -1.16
N GLU A 172 -14.78 5.08 -2.09
CA GLU A 172 -14.56 3.69 -2.44
C GLU A 172 -13.85 2.95 -1.31
N ALA A 173 -13.00 3.63 -0.52
CA ALA A 173 -12.42 3.07 0.68
C ALA A 173 -13.48 2.84 1.78
N LEU A 174 -14.39 3.79 1.98
CA LEU A 174 -15.54 3.60 2.89
C LEU A 174 -16.37 2.36 2.49
N GLU A 175 -16.60 2.18 1.19
CA GLU A 175 -17.32 1.01 0.65
C GLU A 175 -16.56 -0.32 0.81
N LEU A 176 -15.25 -0.29 1.08
CA LEU A 176 -14.42 -1.49 1.31
C LEU A 176 -14.29 -1.89 2.78
N ILE A 177 -14.85 -1.14 3.74
CA ILE A 177 -14.78 -1.49 5.17
C ILE A 177 -15.27 -2.94 5.44
N PRO A 178 -16.45 -3.39 4.95
CA PRO A 178 -16.87 -4.78 5.18
C PRO A 178 -15.93 -5.81 4.54
N PHE A 179 -15.37 -5.47 3.37
CA PHE A 179 -14.41 -6.34 2.68
C PHE A 179 -13.09 -6.43 3.45
N SER A 180 -12.64 -5.35 4.10
CA SER A 180 -11.40 -5.36 4.87
C SER A 180 -11.43 -6.35 6.04
N GLN A 181 -12.56 -6.40 6.76
CA GLN A 181 -12.78 -7.36 7.84
C GLN A 181 -12.88 -8.80 7.32
N GLN A 182 -13.51 -9.00 6.15
CA GLN A 182 -13.56 -10.31 5.50
C GLN A 182 -12.16 -10.77 5.08
N LEU A 183 -11.38 -9.89 4.43
CA LEU A 183 -10.04 -10.19 3.95
C LEU A 183 -9.11 -10.56 5.09
N LEU A 184 -9.15 -9.82 6.21
CA LEU A 184 -8.37 -10.15 7.41
C LEU A 184 -8.68 -11.56 7.88
N LYS A 185 -9.96 -11.91 8.05
CA LYS A 185 -10.39 -13.26 8.47
C LYS A 185 -9.86 -14.33 7.53
N THR A 186 -10.01 -14.14 6.21
CA THR A 186 -9.57 -15.13 5.21
C THR A 186 -8.05 -15.31 5.15
N MET A 187 -7.26 -14.29 5.48
CA MET A 187 -5.79 -14.38 5.47
C MET A 187 -5.18 -14.90 6.77
N THR A 188 -5.93 -14.84 7.88
CA THR A 188 -5.54 -15.38 9.20
C THR A 188 -5.98 -16.82 9.43
N THR A 189 -6.92 -17.33 8.64
CA THR A 189 -7.33 -18.75 8.60
C THR A 189 -6.44 -19.55 7.67
#